data_AF-A0A2K1YK68-F1
#
_entry.id   AF-A0A2K1YK68-F1
#
_cell.length_a   1.000
_cell.length_b   1.000
_cell.length_c   1.000
_cell.angle_alpha   90.00
_cell.angle_beta   90.00
_cell.angle_gamma   90.00
#
_symmetry.space_group_name_H-M   'P 1'
#
loop_
_entity.id
_entity.type
_entity.pdbx_description
1 polymer ?
#
loop_
_entity_poly.entity_id
_entity_poly.type
_entity_poly.pdbx_seq_one_letter_code
_entity_poly.pdbx_strand_id
1 'polypeptide(L)'
;MNKDPLLSWKLFDRTEFNFPQTALIWIEENIRQIELVKGFLKSTHDTLEENEEIHVIHKTTYPYKKWEIEKSAEDAGLFLVKKVNFRVSDYPGYENKIGQAL
;
A
#
# COMPACT_ATOMS: atom_id res chain seq x y z
N MET A 1 4.51 7.86 17.53
CA MET A 1 3.62 8.12 16.38
C MET A 1 2.60 9.15 16.81
N ASN A 2 2.45 10.24 16.07
CA ASN A 2 1.36 11.20 16.27
C ASN A 2 0.09 10.54 15.73
N LYS A 3 -0.88 10.26 16.61
CA LYS A 3 -2.22 9.86 16.19
C LYS A 3 -2.86 11.08 15.56
N ASP A 4 -3.24 10.98 14.29
CA ASP A 4 -4.01 12.04 13.65
C ASP A 4 -5.40 12.10 14.34
N PRO A 5 -5.77 13.24 14.96
CA PRO A 5 -7.07 13.39 15.63
C PRO A 5 -8.27 13.11 14.71
N LEU A 6 -8.11 13.24 13.39
CA LEU A 6 -9.15 12.97 12.41
C LEU A 6 -9.30 11.49 12.05
N LEU A 7 -8.27 10.68 12.32
CA LEU A 7 -8.23 9.24 12.02
C LEU A 7 -8.34 8.38 13.29
N SER A 8 -8.10 8.95 14.48
CA SER A 8 -8.03 8.18 15.74
C SER A 8 -9.34 7.54 16.20
N TRP A 9 -10.46 7.87 15.56
CA TRP A 9 -11.80 7.37 15.89
C TRP A 9 -12.56 6.87 14.66
N LYS A 10 -11.90 6.79 13.49
CA LYS A 10 -12.53 6.36 12.25
C LYS A 10 -12.09 4.95 11.93
N LEU A 11 -13.09 4.13 11.66
CA LEU A 11 -12.98 2.75 11.26
C LEU A 11 -13.25 2.73 9.75
N PHE A 12 -12.48 1.96 9.01
CA PHE A 12 -12.55 1.93 7.56
C PHE A 12 -12.96 0.53 7.12
N ASP A 13 -14.06 0.42 6.37
CA ASP A 13 -14.52 -0.84 5.74
C ASP A 13 -13.57 -1.33 4.62
N ARG A 14 -12.66 -0.45 4.17
CA ARG A 14 -11.67 -0.73 3.13
C ARG A 14 -10.58 0.33 3.13
N THR A 15 -9.32 -0.12 3.18
CA THR A 15 -8.17 0.77 2.94
C THR A 15 -7.48 0.39 1.64
N GLU A 16 -7.47 1.30 0.67
CA GLU A 16 -6.76 1.13 -0.61
C GLU A 16 -5.44 1.89 -0.60
N PHE A 17 -4.34 1.20 -0.89
CA PHE A 17 -3.04 1.81 -1.12
C PHE A 17 -2.65 1.63 -2.59
N ASN A 18 -2.89 2.68 -3.38
CA ASN A 18 -2.47 2.78 -4.78
C ASN A 18 -1.26 3.74 -4.85
N PHE A 19 -0.05 3.20 -4.75
CA PHE A 19 1.16 4.02 -4.68
C PHE A 19 1.35 4.79 -6.00
N PRO A 20 1.54 6.12 -5.97
CA PRO A 20 1.80 6.87 -7.18
C PRO A 20 3.18 6.48 -7.74
N GLN A 21 3.24 6.22 -9.05
CA GLN A 21 4.50 6.18 -9.78
C GLN A 21 5.13 7.59 -9.64
N THR A 22 6.03 7.76 -8.68
CA THR A 22 6.86 8.96 -8.59
C THR A 22 7.74 9.02 -9.83
N ALA A 23 7.79 10.16 -10.53
CA ALA A 23 8.60 10.38 -11.73
C ALA A 23 10.13 10.21 -11.52
N LEU A 24 10.56 9.75 -10.35
CA LEU A 24 11.96 9.52 -9.99
C LEU A 24 12.31 8.07 -10.32
N ILE A 25 12.64 7.85 -11.60
CA ILE A 25 13.03 6.58 -12.25
C ILE A 25 14.16 5.84 -11.51
N TRP A 26 14.90 6.51 -10.62
CA TRP A 26 16.09 5.98 -9.94
C TRP A 26 15.88 5.63 -8.45
N ILE A 27 14.64 5.69 -7.96
CA ILE A 27 14.29 5.59 -6.53
C ILE A 27 13.44 4.35 -6.21
N GLU A 28 13.22 3.46 -7.19
CA GLU A 28 12.33 2.30 -7.04
C GLU A 28 12.87 1.20 -6.08
N GLU A 29 14.17 1.25 -5.75
CA GLU A 29 14.80 0.46 -4.66
C GLU A 29 15.05 1.29 -3.40
N ASN A 30 14.51 2.51 -3.32
CA ASN A 30 14.74 3.37 -2.18
C ASN A 30 14.04 2.79 -0.95
N ILE A 31 14.87 2.42 0.02
CA ILE A 31 14.48 1.89 1.32
C ILE A 31 13.36 2.71 1.96
N ARG A 32 13.36 4.04 1.78
CA ARG A 32 12.31 4.92 2.32
C ARG A 32 10.91 4.60 1.79
N GLN A 33 10.79 4.19 0.52
CA GLN A 33 9.50 3.80 -0.05
C GLN A 33 9.01 2.47 0.54
N ILE A 34 9.93 1.52 0.75
CA ILE A 34 9.64 0.24 1.41
C ILE A 34 9.22 0.48 2.87
N GLU A 35 9.94 1.35 3.58
CA GLU A 35 9.62 1.76 4.96
C GLU A 35 8.24 2.42 5.06
N LEU A 36 7.85 3.20 4.06
CA LEU A 36 6.51 3.81 4.03
C LEU A 36 5.41 2.74 3.93
N VAL A 37 5.57 1.75 3.07
CA VAL A 37 4.61 0.64 2.96
C VAL A 37 4.54 -0.15 4.26
N LYS A 38 5.69 -0.46 4.87
CA LYS A 38 5.75 -1.12 6.18
C LYS A 38 5.06 -0.31 7.27
N GLY A 39 5.32 0.99 7.32
CA GLY A 39 4.71 1.92 8.26
C GLY A 39 3.19 1.99 8.09
N PHE A 40 2.73 2.05 6.84
CA PHE A 40 1.32 2.04 6.48
C PHE A 40 0.62 0.74 6.91
N LEU A 41 1.20 -0.43 6.59
CA LEU A 41 0.63 -1.73 6.99
C LEU A 41 0.49 -1.83 8.50
N LYS A 42 1.54 -1.43 9.24
CA LYS A 42 1.53 -1.43 10.69
C LYS A 42 0.52 -0.45 11.28
N SER A 43 0.49 0.79 10.81
CA SER A 43 -0.45 1.79 11.32
C SER A 43 -1.90 1.42 11.03
N THR A 44 -2.13 0.81 9.87
CA THR A 44 -3.48 0.39 9.46
C THR A 44 -3.91 -0.80 10.32
N HIS A 45 -3.07 -1.82 10.50
CA HIS A 45 -3.35 -2.93 11.43
C HIS A 45 -3.77 -2.43 12.82
N ASP A 46 -3.08 -1.44 13.39
CA ASP A 46 -3.40 -0.89 14.71
C ASP A 46 -4.75 -0.11 14.77
N THR A 47 -5.36 0.19 13.63
CA THR A 47 -6.58 1.01 13.50
C THR A 47 -7.74 0.29 12.81
N LEU A 48 -7.55 -0.95 12.33
CA LEU A 48 -8.60 -1.74 11.70
C LEU A 48 -9.51 -2.41 12.73
N GLU A 49 -10.78 -2.56 12.38
CA GLU A 49 -11.72 -3.43 13.09
C GLU A 49 -11.47 -4.91 12.74
N GLU A 50 -12.04 -5.79 13.56
CA GLU A 50 -11.99 -7.23 13.32
C GLU A 50 -12.69 -7.57 11.99
N ASN A 51 -12.01 -8.31 11.11
CA ASN A 51 -12.43 -8.74 9.77
C ASN A 51 -12.30 -7.72 8.62
N GLU A 52 -11.56 -6.64 8.83
CA GLU A 52 -11.31 -5.65 7.77
C GLU A 52 -10.11 -5.99 6.87
N GLU A 53 -10.14 -5.54 5.62
CA GLU A 53 -9.13 -5.85 4.61
C GLU A 53 -8.30 -4.63 4.16
N ILE A 54 -6.99 -4.84 4.05
CA ILE A 54 -6.07 -3.90 3.39
C ILE A 54 -5.87 -4.33 1.93
N HIS A 55 -6.18 -3.44 1.01
CA HIS A 55 -6.05 -3.67 -0.42
C HIS A 55 -4.82 -2.91 -0.93
N VAL A 56 -3.79 -3.64 -1.34
CA VAL A 56 -2.56 -3.06 -1.89
C VAL A 56 -2.46 -3.39 -3.39
N ILE A 57 -2.39 -2.36 -4.22
CA ILE A 57 -2.13 -2.51 -5.66
C ILE A 57 -0.64 -2.27 -5.87
N HIS A 58 0.08 -3.29 -6.33
CA HIS A 58 1.53 -3.23 -6.49
C HIS A 58 2.02 -3.93 -7.76
N LYS A 59 3.07 -3.38 -8.36
CA LYS A 59 3.78 -4.03 -9.46
C LYS A 59 4.59 -5.21 -8.91
N THR A 60 4.49 -6.36 -9.55
CA THR A 60 5.20 -7.58 -9.11
C THR A 60 6.48 -7.86 -9.91
N THR A 61 6.83 -6.98 -10.85
CA THR A 61 8.07 -7.07 -11.64
C THR A 61 9.27 -6.50 -10.87
N TYR A 62 10.47 -6.79 -11.34
CA TYR A 62 11.68 -6.11 -10.83
C TYR A 62 11.58 -4.59 -11.13
N PRO A 63 12.05 -3.70 -10.23
CA PRO A 63 12.63 -3.96 -8.90
C PRO A 63 11.60 -4.13 -7.77
N TYR A 64 10.34 -3.76 -8.02
CA TYR A 64 9.23 -3.73 -7.06
C TYR A 64 8.97 -5.04 -6.32
N LYS A 65 9.29 -6.19 -6.93
CA LYS A 65 9.23 -7.50 -6.26
C LYS A 65 10.08 -7.56 -4.97
N LYS A 66 11.20 -6.82 -4.90
CA LYS A 66 12.09 -6.74 -3.72
C LYS A 66 11.42 -6.12 -2.49
N TRP A 67 10.28 -5.47 -2.66
CA TRP A 67 9.59 -4.82 -1.54
C TRP A 67 8.98 -5.82 -0.56
N GLU A 68 8.80 -7.09 -0.98
CA GLU A 68 8.30 -8.19 -0.15
C GLU A 68 7.05 -7.78 0.66
N ILE A 69 6.05 -7.18 -0.01
CA ILE A 69 4.86 -6.61 0.66
C ILE A 69 4.13 -7.67 1.50
N GLU A 70 4.00 -8.89 1.00
CA GLU A 70 3.36 -10.01 1.70
C GLU A 70 4.07 -10.28 3.04
N LYS A 71 5.39 -10.43 3.02
CA LYS A 71 6.20 -10.62 4.23
C LYS A 71 6.13 -9.41 5.17
N SER A 72 6.11 -8.20 4.62
CA SER A 72 5.95 -6.98 5.42
C SER A 72 4.60 -6.92 6.12
N ALA A 73 3.55 -7.46 5.51
CA ALA A 73 2.22 -7.58 6.11
C ALA A 73 2.22 -8.66 7.20
N GLU A 74 2.85 -9.81 6.96
CA GLU A 74 3.04 -10.86 7.96
C GLU A 74 3.79 -10.33 9.20
N ASP A 75 4.89 -9.59 9.01
CA ASP A 75 5.65 -8.94 10.08
C ASP A 75 4.80 -7.93 10.87
N ALA A 76 3.73 -7.39 10.26
CA ALA A 76 2.78 -6.47 10.89
C ALA A 76 1.59 -7.18 11.55
N GLY A 77 1.52 -8.52 11.53
CA GLY A 77 0.42 -9.30 12.11
C GLY A 77 -0.76 -9.55 11.16
N LEU A 78 -0.62 -9.19 9.88
CA LEU A 78 -1.63 -9.42 8.85
C LEU A 78 -1.36 -10.75 8.13
N PHE A 79 -2.34 -11.24 7.37
CA PHE A 79 -2.16 -12.40 6.50
C PHE A 79 -2.74 -12.15 5.12
N LEU A 80 -2.18 -12.81 4.11
CA LEU A 80 -2.65 -12.67 2.73
C LEU A 80 -3.99 -13.38 2.55
N VAL A 81 -5.06 -12.62 2.35
CA VAL A 81 -6.39 -13.16 2.03
C VAL A 81 -6.46 -13.57 0.55
N LYS A 82 -6.01 -12.69 -0.35
CA LYS A 82 -6.13 -12.90 -1.80
C LYS A 82 -5.07 -12.13 -2.58
N LYS A 83 -4.63 -12.71 -3.69
CA LYS A 83 -3.79 -12.07 -4.70
C LYS A 83 -4.42 -12.23 -6.07
N VAL A 84 -4.64 -11.12 -6.78
CA VAL A 84 -5.23 -11.11 -8.13
C VAL A 84 -4.36 -10.32 -9.08
N ASN A 85 -4.38 -10.71 -10.35
CA ASN A 85 -3.74 -9.91 -11.40
C ASN A 85 -4.56 -8.65 -11.63
N PHE A 86 -3.89 -7.50 -11.59
CA PHE A 86 -4.52 -6.23 -11.96
C PHE A 86 -4.79 -6.20 -13.47
N ARG A 87 -6.02 -5.86 -13.84
CA ARG A 87 -6.41 -5.60 -15.22
C ARG A 87 -7.06 -4.23 -15.28
N VAL A 88 -6.47 -3.30 -16.04
CA VAL A 88 -7.03 -1.95 -16.24
C VAL A 88 -8.48 -2.00 -16.75
N SER A 89 -8.83 -3.02 -17.56
CA SER A 89 -10.19 -3.23 -18.06
C SER A 89 -11.24 -3.38 -16.97
N ASP A 90 -10.85 -3.86 -15.79
CA ASP A 90 -11.75 -4.09 -14.67
C ASP A 90 -12.07 -2.78 -13.92
N TYR A 91 -11.37 -1.68 -14.25
CA TYR A 91 -11.51 -0.36 -13.64
C TYR A 91 -11.70 0.74 -14.70
N PRO A 92 -12.90 0.87 -15.30
CA PRO A 92 -13.19 1.92 -16.27
C PRO A 92 -12.93 3.32 -15.68
N GLY A 93 -12.12 4.12 -16.36
CA GLY A 93 -11.72 5.46 -15.90
C GLY A 93 -10.44 5.50 -15.06
N TYR A 94 -9.80 4.35 -14.81
CA TYR A 94 -8.48 4.34 -14.17
C TYR A 94 -7.42 4.87 -15.13
N GLU A 95 -6.82 6.00 -14.75
CA GLU A 95 -5.64 6.56 -15.40
C GLU A 95 -4.49 6.60 -14.40
N ASN A 96 -3.34 6.04 -14.79
CA ASN A 96 -2.12 6.12 -13.99
C ASN A 96 -1.70 7.59 -13.83
N LYS A 97 -1.86 8.14 -12.62
CA LYS A 97 -1.34 9.46 -12.29
C LYS A 97 0.15 9.35 -11.99
N ILE A 98 0.97 10.04 -12.78
CA ILE A 98 2.40 10.22 -12.50
C ILE A 98 2.52 11.42 -11.57
N GLY A 99 3.07 11.21 -10.37
CA GLY A 99 3.37 12.31 -9.47
C GLY A 99 4.53 13.15 -10.03
N GLN A 100 4.32 14.45 -10.25
CA GLN A 100 5.43 15.39 -10.48
C GLN A 100 6.22 15.51 -9.19
N ALA A 101 7.51 15.16 -9.24
CA ALA A 101 8.45 15.53 -8.20
C ALA A 101 8.78 17.02 -8.39
N LEU A 102 8.36 17.87 -7.45
CA LEU A 102 8.89 19.23 -7.31
C LEU A 102 10.21 19.18 -6.53
#